data_AF-A0A6P6KVQ3-F1
#
_entry.id   AF-A0A6P6KVQ3-F1
#
_cell.length_a   1.000
_cell.length_b   1.000
_cell.length_c   1.000
_cell.angle_alpha   90.00
_cell.angle_beta   90.00
_cell.angle_gamma   90.00
#
_symmetry.space_group_name_H-M   'P 1'
#
loop_
_entity.id
_entity.type
_entity.pdbx_description
1 polymer ?
#
loop_
_entity_poly.entity_id
_entity_poly.type
_entity_poly.pdbx_seq_one_letter_code
_entity_poly.pdbx_strand_id
1 'polypeptide(L)'
;MIASNFLHAYVVVQVENACTDNVLYKVSVTARDDVPFFGPALPDPAVFKKSPEFHEFLLTKLINAEYSCYKAEKFAKLEERTRFALLETLYEELHMNSQSHDGTGRR
;
A
#
# COMPACT_ATOMS: atom_id res chain seq x y z
N MET A 1 20.64 9.29 -0.69
CA MET A 1 19.23 8.97 -0.98
C MET A 1 19.21 7.94 -2.11
N ILE A 2 18.34 6.92 -2.06
CA ILE A 2 18.30 5.85 -3.07
C ILE A 2 17.49 6.34 -4.27
N ALA A 3 18.07 6.27 -5.47
CA ALA A 3 17.35 6.55 -6.71
C ALA A 3 16.54 5.32 -7.10
N SER A 4 15.22 5.39 -6.98
CA SER A 4 14.32 4.31 -7.41
C SER A 4 13.02 4.87 -7.96
N ASN A 5 12.52 4.19 -8.99
CA ASN A 5 11.23 4.47 -9.60
C ASN A 5 10.05 3.86 -8.84
N PHE A 6 10.32 2.95 -7.89
CA PHE A 6 9.32 2.15 -7.19
C PHE A 6 9.27 2.43 -5.68
N LEU A 7 10.38 2.88 -5.07
CA LEU A 7 10.39 3.20 -3.64
C LEU A 7 9.71 4.56 -3.39
N HIS A 8 8.60 4.55 -2.67
CA HIS A 8 7.76 5.73 -2.40
C HIS A 8 7.60 6.05 -0.90
N ALA A 9 7.80 5.07 -0.01
CA ALA A 9 7.76 5.25 1.42
C ALA A 9 8.85 4.42 2.12
N TYR A 10 9.33 4.93 3.26
CA TYR A 10 10.33 4.28 4.11
C TYR A 10 9.91 4.40 5.57
N VAL A 11 10.04 3.29 6.30
CA VAL A 11 9.97 3.25 7.77
C VAL A 11 11.37 2.99 8.29
N VAL A 12 11.91 3.94 9.05
CA VAL A 12 13.26 3.88 9.62
C VAL A 12 13.15 3.50 11.08
N VAL A 13 13.82 2.42 11.46
CA VAL A 13 13.88 1.92 12.83
C VAL A 13 15.31 2.06 13.33
N GLN A 14 15.53 2.90 14.34
CA GLN A 14 16.82 3.11 14.98
C GLN A 14 16.79 2.46 16.36
N VAL A 15 17.81 1.63 16.64
CA VAL A 15 17.99 1.06 17.98
C VAL A 15 18.67 2.07 18.90
N GLU A 16 18.13 2.23 20.10
CA GLU A 16 18.71 3.00 21.20
C GLU A 16 19.00 2.05 22.37
N ASN A 17 20.03 2.36 23.16
CA ASN A 17 20.50 1.54 24.28
C ASN A 17 20.77 0.07 23.89
N ALA A 18 21.38 -0.15 22.72
CA ALA A 18 21.71 -1.48 22.23
C ALA A 18 22.52 -2.28 23.26
N CYS A 19 22.26 -3.59 23.34
CA CYS A 19 22.93 -4.52 24.26
C CYS A 19 22.72 -4.23 25.76
N THR A 20 21.61 -3.57 26.12
CA THR A 20 21.19 -3.35 27.52
C THR A 20 19.82 -3.97 27.77
N ASP A 21 19.37 -4.02 29.03
CA ASP A 21 18.00 -4.47 29.37
C ASP A 21 16.90 -3.47 28.98
N ASN A 22 17.27 -2.25 28.55
CA ASN A 22 16.34 -1.18 28.18
C ASN A 22 16.50 -0.78 26.70
N VAL A 23 16.58 -1.78 25.81
CA VAL A 23 16.61 -1.54 24.35
C VAL A 23 15.32 -0.86 23.92
N LEU A 24 15.46 0.25 23.19
CA LEU A 24 14.36 1.01 22.62
C LEU A 24 14.52 1.11 21.09
N TYR A 25 13.40 1.25 20.39
CA TYR A 25 13.34 1.42 18.96
C TYR A 25 12.66 2.73 18.63
N LYS A 26 13.44 3.69 18.13
CA LYS A 26 12.92 4.96 17.63
C LYS A 26 12.49 4.79 16.19
N VAL A 27 11.25 5.15 15.89
CA VAL A 27 10.67 4.96 14.57
C VAL A 27 10.41 6.31 13.92
N SER A 28 10.79 6.44 12.65
CA SER A 28 10.44 7.59 11.82
C SER A 28 9.96 7.11 10.46
N VAL A 29 9.14 7.94 9.80
CA VAL A 29 8.52 7.61 8.53
C VAL A 29 8.76 8.76 7.57
N THR A 30 9.17 8.44 6.35
CA THR A 30 9.30 9.41 5.26
C THR A 30 8.69 8.81 4.01
N ALA A 31 8.00 9.62 3.22
CA ALA A 31 7.43 9.22 1.94
C ALA A 31 7.57 10.37 0.95
N ARG A 32 7.27 10.11 -0.32
CA ARG A 32 7.13 11.16 -1.33
C ARG A 32 5.89 12.00 -1.06
N ASP A 33 5.90 13.24 -1.56
CA ASP A 33 4.81 14.21 -1.34
C ASP A 33 3.47 13.75 -1.92
N ASP A 34 3.48 12.88 -2.93
CA ASP A 34 2.30 12.32 -3.59
C ASP A 34 1.73 11.08 -2.89
N VAL A 35 2.34 10.63 -1.79
CA VAL A 35 1.84 9.52 -0.96
C VAL A 35 0.99 10.09 0.17
N PRO A 36 -0.32 9.78 0.24
CA PRO A 36 -1.18 10.20 1.34
C PRO A 36 -0.72 9.63 2.68
N PHE A 37 -1.19 10.22 3.78
CA PHE A 37 -0.98 9.67 5.12
C PHE A 37 -1.47 8.21 5.22
N PHE A 38 -0.68 7.38 5.91
CA PHE A 38 -1.02 5.99 6.22
C PHE A 38 -0.87 5.70 7.71
N GLY A 39 -1.85 5.00 8.29
CA GLY A 39 -1.85 4.61 9.70
C GLY A 39 -1.05 3.32 9.96
N PRO A 40 -0.91 2.91 11.22
CA PRO A 40 -1.26 3.65 12.45
C PRO A 40 -0.38 4.90 12.66
N ALA A 41 -0.87 5.92 13.34
CA ALA A 41 -0.09 7.12 13.67
C ALA A 41 1.09 6.75 14.59
N LEU A 42 2.21 7.46 14.48
CA LEU A 42 3.31 7.29 15.43
C LEU A 42 2.85 7.76 16.83
N PRO A 43 3.24 7.07 17.91
CA PRO A 43 3.05 7.57 19.26
C PRO A 43 3.89 8.82 19.50
N ASP A 44 3.56 9.57 20.55
CA ASP A 44 4.38 10.68 21.05
C ASP A 44 4.83 10.36 22.50
N PRO A 45 6.10 10.02 22.72
CA PRO A 45 7.21 9.99 21.76
C PRO A 45 7.17 8.76 20.82
N ALA A 46 7.78 8.88 19.62
CA ALA A 46 7.81 7.83 18.58
C ALA A 46 8.81 6.68 18.89
N VAL A 47 8.67 6.08 20.07
CA VAL A 47 9.60 5.09 20.62
C VAL A 47 8.84 3.84 21.07
N PHE A 48 9.41 2.68 20.78
CA PHE A 48 8.83 1.38 21.08
C PHE A 48 9.80 0.48 21.85
N LYS A 49 9.27 -0.46 22.63
CA LYS A 49 10.04 -1.60 23.17
C LYS A 49 9.87 -2.81 22.25
N LYS A 50 10.75 -3.81 22.36
CA LYS A 50 10.53 -5.10 21.70
C LYS A 50 9.30 -5.77 22.31
N SER A 51 8.21 -5.81 21.58
CA SER A 51 6.97 -6.44 22.02
C SER A 51 6.12 -6.90 20.82
N PRO A 52 5.12 -7.77 21.03
CA PRO A 52 4.15 -8.13 20.00
C PRO A 52 3.43 -6.91 19.41
N GLU A 53 3.13 -5.90 20.23
CA GLU A 53 2.45 -4.68 19.79
C GLU A 53 3.32 -3.84 18.85
N PHE A 54 4.63 -3.75 19.11
CA PHE A 54 5.54 -3.08 18.18
C PHE A 54 5.65 -3.84 16.85
N HIS A 55 5.68 -5.17 16.90
CA HIS A 55 5.69 -6.01 15.71
C HIS A 55 4.42 -5.82 14.87
N GLU A 56 3.25 -5.85 15.50
CA GLU A 56 1.96 -5.59 14.86
C GLU A 56 1.91 -4.18 14.26
N PHE A 57 2.29 -3.15 15.04
CA PHE A 57 2.39 -1.77 14.58
C PHE A 57 3.22 -1.67 13.30
N LEU A 58 4.41 -2.28 13.28
CA LEU A 58 5.33 -2.19 12.15
C LEU A 58 4.76 -2.85 10.89
N LEU A 59 4.19 -4.05 11.03
CA LEU A 59 3.59 -4.78 9.90
C LEU A 59 2.38 -4.04 9.34
N THR A 60 1.46 -3.60 10.20
CA THR A 60 0.29 -2.83 9.77
C THR A 60 0.72 -1.53 9.11
N LYS A 61 1.74 -0.84 9.64
CA LYS A 61 2.27 0.40 9.08
C LYS A 61 2.88 0.19 7.69
N LEU A 62 3.63 -0.90 7.48
CA LEU A 62 4.24 -1.23 6.18
C LEU A 62 3.19 -1.58 5.13
N ILE A 63 2.19 -2.38 5.47
CA ILE A 63 1.10 -2.74 4.57
C ILE A 63 0.28 -1.50 4.18
N ASN A 64 -0.07 -0.66 5.16
CA ASN A 64 -0.79 0.59 4.89
C ASN A 64 0.04 1.59 4.09
N ALA A 65 1.37 1.59 4.26
CA ALA A 65 2.28 2.36 3.44
C ALA A 65 2.18 1.92 1.98
N GLU A 66 2.20 0.60 1.71
CA GLU A 66 2.05 0.07 0.35
C GLU A 66 0.70 0.45 -0.27
N TYR A 67 -0.41 0.24 0.46
CA TYR A 67 -1.74 0.68 0.01
C TYR A 67 -1.81 2.17 -0.33
N SER A 68 -1.11 3.00 0.45
CA SER A 68 -1.09 4.44 0.19
C SER A 68 -0.13 4.81 -0.93
N CYS A 69 0.93 4.04 -1.14
CA CYS A 69 1.81 4.20 -2.29
C CYS A 69 1.04 3.99 -3.60
N TYR A 70 0.11 3.03 -3.71
CA TYR A 70 -0.69 2.86 -4.94
C TYR A 70 -1.49 4.11 -5.35
N LYS A 71 -1.83 4.98 -4.38
CA LYS A 71 -2.52 6.25 -4.63
C LYS A 71 -1.60 7.35 -5.17
N ALA A 72 -0.28 7.15 -5.16
CA ALA A 72 0.67 8.05 -5.78
C ALA A 72 0.43 8.11 -7.30
N GLU A 73 0.62 9.29 -7.89
CA GLU A 73 0.22 9.60 -9.27
C GLU A 73 0.75 8.57 -10.28
N LYS A 74 2.01 8.16 -10.08
CA LYS A 74 2.69 7.20 -10.97
C LYS A 74 2.02 5.84 -11.02
N PHE A 75 1.52 5.36 -9.88
CA PHE A 75 0.87 4.05 -9.80
C PHE A 75 -0.62 4.14 -10.10
N ALA A 76 -1.30 5.17 -9.58
CA ALA A 76 -2.73 5.38 -9.81
C ALA A 76 -3.08 5.46 -11.30
N LYS A 77 -2.26 6.15 -12.11
CA LYS A 77 -2.46 6.22 -13.58
C LYS A 77 -2.35 4.86 -14.27
N LEU A 78 -1.42 4.02 -13.81
CA LEU A 78 -1.24 2.68 -14.38
C LEU A 78 -2.38 1.76 -13.95
N GLU A 79 -2.73 1.80 -12.66
CA GLU A 79 -3.85 1.07 -12.08
C GLU A 79 -5.17 1.38 -12.79
N GLU A 80 -5.46 2.66 -13.03
CA GLU A 80 -6.69 3.07 -13.72
C GLU A 80 -6.78 2.52 -15.14
N ARG A 81 -5.68 2.53 -15.89
CA ARG A 81 -5.63 1.96 -17.25
C ARG A 81 -5.87 0.47 -17.24
N THR A 82 -5.23 -0.27 -16.33
CA THR A 82 -5.43 -1.71 -16.19
C THR A 82 -6.87 -2.03 -15.78
N ARG A 83 -7.42 -1.29 -14.80
CA ARG A 83 -8.80 -1.45 -14.35
C ARG A 83 -9.79 -1.20 -15.49
N PHE A 84 -9.58 -0.16 -16.30
CA PHE A 84 -10.43 0.13 -17.45
C PHE A 84 -10.41 -1.02 -18.46
N ALA A 85 -9.22 -1.49 -18.87
CA ALA A 85 -9.08 -2.57 -19.84
C ALA A 85 -9.75 -3.87 -19.36
N LEU A 86 -9.56 -4.24 -18.09
CA LEU A 86 -10.18 -5.44 -17.51
C LEU A 86 -11.72 -5.32 -17.45
N LEU A 87 -12.24 -4.14 -17.10
CA LEU A 87 -13.68 -3.90 -17.05
C LEU A 87 -14.32 -3.90 -18.45
N GLU A 88 -13.63 -3.37 -19.45
CA GLU A 88 -14.08 -3.40 -20.84
C GLU A 88 -14.17 -4.85 -21.35
N THR A 89 -13.13 -5.66 -21.12
CA THR A 89 -13.16 -7.10 -21.46
C THR A 89 -14.30 -7.83 -20.75
N LEU A 90 -14.46 -7.60 -19.44
CA LEU A 90 -15.55 -8.21 -18.66
C LEU A 90 -16.93 -7.81 -19.20
N TYR A 91 -17.09 -6.54 -19.57
CA TYR A 91 -18.33 -6.03 -20.14
C TYR A 91 -18.67 -6.72 -21.47
N GLU A 92 -17.70 -6.82 -22.38
CA GLU A 92 -17.88 -7.47 -23.68
C GLU A 92 -18.28 -8.94 -23.52
N GLU A 93 -17.60 -9.68 -22.64
CA GLU A 93 -17.89 -11.09 -22.36
C GLU A 93 -19.31 -11.28 -21.81
N LEU A 94 -19.70 -10.48 -20.82
CA LEU A 94 -21.04 -10.53 -20.24
C LEU A 94 -22.11 -10.14 -21.26
N HIS A 95 -21.86 -9.09 -22.05
CA HIS A 95 -22.79 -8.64 -23.09
C HIS A 95 -23.03 -9.72 -24.14
N MET A 96 -21.97 -10.37 -24.63
CA MET A 96 -22.08 -11.50 -25.58
C MET A 96 -22.82 -12.69 -24.99
N ASN A 97 -22.51 -13.04 -23.74
CA ASN A 97 -23.18 -14.14 -23.05
C ASN A 97 -24.68 -13.88 -22.88
N SER A 98 -25.07 -12.67 -22.48
CA SER A 98 -26.48 -12.29 -22.37
C SER A 98 -27.22 -12.37 -23.71
N GLN A 99 -26.62 -11.87 -24.81
CA GLN A 99 -27.22 -11.97 -26.15
C GLN A 99 -27.38 -13.42 -26.62
N SER A 100 -26.42 -14.30 -26.29
CA SER A 100 -26.55 -15.72 -26.61
C SER A 100 -27.64 -16.43 -25.79
N HIS A 101 -27.92 -15.97 -24.56
CA HIS A 101 -28.95 -16.53 -23.68
C HIS A 101 -30.38 -16.10 -24.09
N ASP A 102 -30.56 -14.88 -24.58
CA ASP A 102 -31.88 -14.35 -25.00
C ASP A 102 -32.36 -14.84 -26.37
N GLY A 103 -31.62 -15.75 -27.02
CA GLY A 103 -32.09 -16.42 -28.24
C GLY A 103 -32.25 -15.51 -29.47
N THR A 104 -31.60 -14.35 -29.50
CA THR A 104 -31.47 -13.51 -30.71
C THR A 104 -30.36 -14.02 -31.64
N GLY A 105 -30.21 -15.34 -31.73
CA GLY A 105 -29.43 -16.01 -32.77
C GLY A 105 -30.33 -16.33 -33.97
N ARG A 106 -30.36 -15.42 -34.95
CA ARG A 106 -30.79 -15.63 -36.35
C ARG A 106 -32.17 -16.28 -36.58
N ARG A 107 -33.13 -15.47 -37.07
CA ARG A 107 -34.04 -15.90 -38.14
C ARG A 107 -33.59 -15.23 -39.43
#